data_AF-A0A7S0PSK1-F1
#
_entry.id   AF-A0A7S0PSK1-F1
#
_cell.length_a   1.000
_cell.length_b   1.000
_cell.length_c   1.000
_cell.angle_alpha   90.00
_cell.angle_beta   90.00
_cell.angle_gamma   90.00
#
_symmetry.space_group_name_H-M   'P 1'
#
loop_
_entity.id
_entity.type
_entity.pdbx_description
1 polymer ?
#
loop_
_entity_poly.entity_id
_entity_poly.type
_entity_poly.pdbx_seq_one_letter_code
_entity_poly.pdbx_strand_id
1 'polypeptide(L)'
;WISSKATAALVEAAVRGAADAESRTRMKALLPKPGEGPPEWFRRAGFWEMRFRAEGEDGEPRVWTALRGGGDPGYSDTAKILAEAGVLLASGVGSGPVRRGGVLTPAVAFGDAILRALEPHGITYTVDGDEPKGVWFSLPKIAKT
;
A
#
# COMPACT_ATOMS: atom_id res chain seq x y z
N TRP A 1 -16.40 -18.87 -12.72
CA TRP A 1 -15.07 -18.44 -13.19
C TRP A 1 -15.26 -17.42 -14.31
N ILE A 2 -15.36 -16.13 -13.94
CA ILE A 2 -15.37 -15.04 -14.92
C ILE A 2 -13.92 -14.94 -15.42
N SER A 3 -13.70 -14.99 -16.73
CA SER A 3 -12.34 -14.99 -17.27
C SER A 3 -11.60 -13.70 -16.89
N SER A 4 -10.28 -13.78 -16.67
CA SER A 4 -9.44 -12.62 -16.34
C SER A 4 -9.61 -11.45 -17.32
N LYS A 5 -9.94 -11.75 -18.58
CA LYS A 5 -10.25 -10.75 -19.63
C LYS A 5 -11.55 -10.00 -19.40
N ALA A 6 -12.60 -10.69 -18.95
CA ALA A 6 -13.88 -10.05 -18.64
C ALA A 6 -13.78 -9.14 -17.40
N THR A 7 -13.03 -9.56 -16.39
CA THR A 7 -12.73 -8.72 -15.22
C THR A 7 -11.89 -7.50 -15.59
N ALA A 8 -10.85 -7.68 -16.43
CA ALA A 8 -10.01 -6.58 -16.89
C ALA A 8 -10.81 -5.53 -17.70
N ALA A 9 -11.66 -5.99 -18.63
CA ALA A 9 -12.50 -5.08 -19.42
C ALA A 9 -13.48 -4.28 -18.56
N LEU A 10 -14.06 -4.90 -17.52
CA LEU A 10 -14.95 -4.22 -16.58
C LEU A 10 -14.21 -3.13 -15.77
N VAL A 11 -13.01 -3.45 -15.28
CA VAL A 11 -12.16 -2.48 -14.57
C VAL A 11 -11.75 -1.33 -15.49
N GLU A 12 -11.36 -1.62 -16.73
CA GLU A 12 -10.96 -0.60 -17.69
C GLU A 12 -12.11 0.33 -18.06
N ALA A 13 -13.33 -0.21 -18.23
CA ALA A 13 -14.54 0.58 -18.43
C ALA A 13 -14.86 1.45 -17.20
N ALA A 14 -14.71 0.92 -15.99
CA ALA A 14 -14.90 1.68 -14.76
C ALA A 14 -13.88 2.82 -14.62
N VAL A 15 -12.60 2.58 -14.94
CA VAL A 15 -11.55 3.61 -14.93
C VAL A 15 -11.82 4.70 -15.96
N ARG A 16 -12.22 4.33 -17.19
CA ARG A 16 -12.61 5.30 -18.23
C ARG A 16 -13.85 6.11 -17.82
N GLY A 17 -14.85 5.46 -17.24
CA GLY A 17 -16.02 6.15 -16.67
C GLY A 17 -15.63 7.09 -15.53
N ALA A 18 -14.66 6.73 -14.68
CA ALA A 18 -14.17 7.60 -13.63
C ALA A 18 -13.34 8.79 -14.14
N ALA A 19 -12.84 8.77 -15.38
CA ALA A 19 -12.14 9.90 -16.00
C ALA A 19 -13.10 10.90 -16.67
N ASP A 20 -14.26 10.42 -17.16
CA ASP A 20 -15.29 11.23 -17.79
C ASP A 20 -15.98 12.18 -16.79
N ALA A 21 -16.14 13.45 -17.17
CA ALA A 21 -16.64 14.49 -16.26
C ALA A 21 -18.12 14.30 -15.91
N GLU A 22 -18.93 13.80 -16.85
CA GLU A 22 -20.35 13.56 -16.65
C GLU A 22 -20.57 12.36 -15.74
N SER A 23 -19.84 11.28 -16.01
CA SER A 23 -19.82 10.05 -15.20
C SER A 23 -19.31 10.30 -13.78
N ARG A 24 -18.24 11.10 -13.60
CA ARG A 24 -17.79 11.54 -12.26
C ARG A 24 -18.86 12.29 -11.49
N THR A 25 -19.61 13.17 -12.16
CA THR A 25 -20.65 13.99 -11.52
C THR A 25 -21.83 13.11 -11.09
N ARG A 26 -22.21 12.13 -11.91
CA ARG A 26 -23.24 11.14 -11.55
C ARG A 26 -22.78 10.21 -10.43
N MET A 27 -21.52 9.76 -10.45
CA MET A 27 -20.94 8.93 -9.39
C MET A 27 -20.82 9.66 -8.05
N LYS A 28 -20.55 10.97 -8.04
CA LYS A 28 -20.49 11.77 -6.79
C LYS A 28 -21.76 11.68 -5.95
N ALA A 29 -22.93 11.54 -6.56
CA ALA A 29 -24.19 11.39 -5.84
C ALA A 29 -24.35 10.00 -5.18
N LEU A 30 -23.59 9.00 -5.63
CA LEU A 30 -23.61 7.62 -5.13
C LEU A 30 -22.45 7.31 -4.16
N LEU A 31 -21.45 8.20 -4.07
CA LEU A 31 -20.32 8.07 -3.16
C LEU A 31 -20.67 8.64 -1.77
N PRO A 32 -20.02 8.16 -0.70
CA PRO A 32 -20.18 8.74 0.64
C PRO A 32 -19.89 10.23 0.63
N LYS A 33 -20.62 11.00 1.45
CA LYS A 33 -20.33 12.43 1.59
C LYS A 33 -18.92 12.60 2.18
N PRO A 34 -18.24 13.73 1.90
CA PRO A 34 -16.97 14.04 2.54
C PRO A 34 -17.07 13.88 4.07
N GLY A 35 -16.20 13.06 4.65
CA GLY A 35 -16.18 12.76 6.08
C GLY A 35 -16.98 11.54 6.54
N GLU A 36 -17.89 10.98 5.72
CA GLU A 36 -18.62 9.74 6.07
C GLU A 36 -17.73 8.49 5.93
N GLY A 37 -16.84 8.50 4.93
CA GLY A 37 -15.97 7.37 4.62
C GLY A 37 -16.73 6.10 4.20
N PRO A 38 -16.02 5.01 3.89
CA PRO A 38 -16.65 3.73 3.57
C PRO A 38 -17.27 3.08 4.82
N PRO A 39 -18.35 2.28 4.65
CA PRO A 39 -19.01 1.63 5.75
C PRO A 39 -18.07 0.67 6.48
N GLU A 40 -18.32 0.44 7.77
CA GLU A 40 -17.42 -0.30 8.65
C GLU A 40 -17.12 -1.74 8.18
N TRP A 41 -18.14 -2.44 7.65
CA TRP A 41 -17.94 -3.79 7.11
C TRP A 41 -16.96 -3.82 5.94
N PHE A 42 -16.99 -2.79 5.08
CA PHE A 42 -16.09 -2.67 3.94
C PHE A 42 -14.66 -2.43 4.43
N ARG A 43 -14.51 -1.58 5.44
CA ARG A 43 -13.21 -1.32 6.07
C ARG A 43 -12.59 -2.57 6.71
N ARG A 44 -13.41 -3.38 7.38
CA ARG A 44 -12.97 -4.63 8.02
C ARG A 44 -12.65 -5.75 7.02
N ALA A 45 -13.37 -5.81 5.91
CA ALA A 45 -13.16 -6.82 4.87
C ALA A 45 -12.02 -6.45 3.89
N GLY A 46 -11.50 -5.24 3.99
CA GLY A 46 -10.40 -4.76 3.15
C GLY A 46 -9.11 -5.53 3.40
N PHE A 47 -8.27 -5.56 2.37
CA PHE A 47 -6.88 -6.01 2.45
C PHE A 47 -6.07 -5.23 1.43
N TRP A 48 -4.76 -5.22 1.62
CA TRP A 48 -3.83 -4.68 0.64
C TRP A 48 -2.52 -5.45 0.66
N GLU A 49 -1.85 -5.47 -0.48
CA GLU A 49 -0.53 -6.04 -0.65
C GLU A 49 0.29 -5.14 -1.56
N MET A 50 1.41 -4.62 -1.05
CA MET A 50 2.42 -3.92 -1.84
C MET A 50 3.57 -4.87 -2.10
N ARG A 51 3.92 -5.06 -3.36
CA ARG A 51 5.07 -5.88 -3.76
C ARG A 51 6.18 -5.00 -4.31
N PHE A 52 7.41 -5.31 -3.91
CA PHE A 52 8.60 -4.64 -4.41
C PHE A 52 9.49 -5.67 -5.10
N ARG A 53 10.08 -5.25 -6.23
CA ARG A 53 11.08 -6.00 -6.96
C ARG A 53 12.39 -5.23 -6.90
N ALA A 54 13.43 -5.85 -6.39
CA ALA A 54 14.79 -5.36 -6.51
C ALA A 54 15.54 -6.20 -7.56
N GLU A 55 16.28 -5.53 -8.44
CA GLU A 55 17.14 -6.15 -9.45
C GLU A 55 18.58 -5.72 -9.15
N GLY A 56 19.53 -6.67 -9.16
CA GLY A 56 20.96 -6.37 -9.18
C GLY A 56 21.38 -5.65 -10.46
N GLU A 57 22.58 -5.05 -10.46
CA GLU A 57 23.11 -4.32 -11.62
C GLU A 57 23.19 -5.18 -12.90
N ASP A 58 23.42 -6.49 -12.73
CA ASP A 58 23.50 -7.47 -13.82
C ASP A 58 22.14 -8.04 -14.25
N GLY A 59 21.03 -7.52 -13.71
CA GLY A 59 19.66 -7.99 -13.96
C GLY A 59 19.25 -9.24 -13.15
N GLU A 60 20.19 -9.83 -12.42
CA GLU A 60 20.04 -10.92 -11.46
C GLU A 60 21.00 -10.67 -10.28
N PRO A 61 20.67 -11.02 -9.02
CA PRO A 61 19.47 -11.71 -8.54
C PRO A 61 18.28 -10.77 -8.35
N ARG A 62 17.07 -11.34 -8.52
CA ARG A 62 15.80 -10.66 -8.22
C ARG A 62 15.37 -10.97 -6.80
N VAL A 63 15.27 -9.95 -5.96
CA VAL A 63 14.65 -10.09 -4.64
C VAL A 63 13.23 -9.53 -4.72
N TRP A 64 12.27 -10.32 -4.25
CA TRP A 64 10.89 -9.88 -4.13
C TRP A 64 10.57 -9.66 -2.67
N THR A 65 9.86 -8.58 -2.37
CA THR A 65 9.34 -8.37 -1.02
C THR A 65 7.87 -8.02 -1.09
N ALA A 66 7.13 -8.37 -0.05
CA ALA A 66 5.73 -8.04 0.07
C ALA A 66 5.44 -7.44 1.44
N LEU A 67 4.65 -6.36 1.46
CA LEU A 67 4.04 -5.80 2.65
C LEU A 67 2.53 -6.01 2.56
N ARG A 68 1.94 -6.65 3.55
CA ARG A 68 0.52 -7.03 3.57
C ARG A 68 -0.16 -6.42 4.78
N GLY A 69 -1.42 -6.02 4.63
CA GLY A 69 -2.24 -5.55 5.74
C GLY A 69 -3.66 -6.12 5.71
N GLY A 70 -4.16 -6.44 6.91
CA GLY A 70 -5.52 -6.89 7.16
C GLY A 70 -6.42 -5.73 7.60
N GLY A 71 -7.08 -5.12 6.62
CA GLY A 71 -7.95 -3.96 6.80
C GLY A 71 -7.93 -3.04 5.58
N ASP A 72 -8.78 -2.02 5.61
CA ASP A 72 -8.75 -0.98 4.58
C ASP A 72 -7.45 -0.16 4.65
N PRO A 73 -6.78 0.04 3.50
CA PRO A 73 -5.48 0.71 3.45
C PRO A 73 -5.54 2.18 3.86
N GLY A 74 -6.68 2.87 3.62
CA GLY A 74 -6.83 4.30 3.86
C GLY A 74 -7.27 4.67 5.28
N TYR A 75 -7.83 3.73 6.03
CA TYR A 75 -8.35 3.97 7.38
C TYR A 75 -7.65 3.11 8.42
N SER A 76 -8.01 1.82 8.50
CA SER A 76 -7.65 0.97 9.63
C SER A 76 -6.14 0.77 9.76
N ASP A 77 -5.47 0.45 8.65
CA ASP A 77 -4.03 0.17 8.69
C ASP A 77 -3.19 1.45 8.71
N THR A 78 -3.64 2.51 8.04
CA THR A 78 -3.00 3.83 8.17
C THR A 78 -3.04 4.33 9.62
N ALA A 79 -4.16 4.14 10.33
CA ALA A 79 -4.28 4.51 11.74
C ALA A 79 -3.30 3.73 12.64
N LYS A 80 -3.11 2.42 12.40
CA LYS A 80 -2.12 1.59 13.11
C LYS A 80 -0.69 2.10 12.87
N ILE A 81 -0.35 2.40 11.60
CA ILE A 81 0.96 2.94 11.22
C ILE A 81 1.24 4.27 11.95
N LEU A 82 0.25 5.17 11.98
CA LEU A 82 0.38 6.46 12.66
C LEU A 82 0.53 6.29 14.18
N ALA A 83 -0.25 5.39 14.78
CA ALA A 83 -0.18 5.11 16.21
C ALA A 83 1.20 4.57 16.62
N GLU A 84 1.70 3.55 15.92
CA GLU A 84 3.02 2.96 16.20
C GLU A 84 4.16 3.95 15.96
N ALA A 85 4.07 4.79 14.93
CA ALA A 85 5.03 5.88 14.73
C ALA A 85 5.06 6.83 15.94
N GLY A 86 3.90 7.17 16.51
CA GLY A 86 3.79 7.98 17.73
C GLY A 86 4.41 7.30 18.96
N VAL A 87 4.16 6.00 19.15
CA VAL A 87 4.73 5.21 20.26
C VAL A 87 6.26 5.13 20.14
N LEU A 88 6.79 4.90 18.94
CA LEU A 88 8.24 4.86 18.70
C LEU A 88 8.89 6.22 18.98
N LEU A 89 8.26 7.32 18.56
CA LEU A 89 8.73 8.67 18.90
C LEU A 89 8.75 8.90 20.42
N ALA A 90 7.68 8.53 21.12
CA ALA A 90 7.55 8.76 22.56
C ALA A 90 8.52 7.89 23.39
N SER A 91 8.76 6.65 22.95
CA SER A 91 9.67 5.71 23.62
C SER A 91 11.15 6.04 23.41
N GLY A 92 11.49 6.93 22.47
CA GLY A 92 12.88 7.18 22.05
C GLY A 92 13.52 5.99 21.35
N VAL A 93 12.74 4.94 21.03
CA VAL A 93 13.17 3.77 20.26
C VAL A 93 13.00 4.09 18.79
N GLY A 94 14.12 4.13 18.07
CA GLY A 94 14.12 4.53 16.66
C GLY A 94 15.14 5.61 16.39
N SER A 95 16.41 5.32 16.67
CA SER A 95 17.47 5.92 15.88
C SER A 95 17.59 5.05 14.64
N GLY A 96 16.74 5.28 13.64
CA GLY A 96 16.89 4.67 12.32
C GLY A 96 18.29 4.91 11.75
N PRO A 97 18.58 4.46 10.52
CA PRO A 97 19.93 4.56 9.95
C PRO A 97 20.48 6.00 9.91
N VAL A 98 19.60 7.02 10.01
CA VAL A 98 19.97 8.43 10.05
C VAL A 98 19.67 9.02 11.44
N ARG A 99 20.71 9.38 12.19
CA ARG A 99 20.61 10.03 13.52
C ARG A 99 20.41 11.56 13.47
N ARG A 100 19.90 12.08 12.35
CA ARG A 100 19.82 13.52 12.08
C ARG A 100 18.37 13.99 12.14
N GLY A 101 18.11 15.16 12.70
CA GLY A 101 16.78 15.77 12.68
C GLY A 101 16.36 16.22 11.27
N GLY A 102 15.06 16.45 11.08
CA GLY A 102 14.47 16.90 9.81
C GLY A 102 13.09 16.30 9.56
N VAL A 103 12.58 16.48 8.33
CA VAL A 103 11.36 15.80 7.86
C VAL A 103 11.77 14.45 7.30
N LEU A 104 11.57 13.39 8.08
CA LEU A 104 11.99 12.03 7.74
C LEU A 104 10.78 11.18 7.35
N THR A 105 10.99 10.25 6.42
CA THR A 105 10.03 9.16 6.21
C THR A 105 10.11 8.16 7.37
N PRO A 106 9.02 7.43 7.69
CA PRO A 106 9.03 6.44 8.77
C PRO A 106 10.14 5.38 8.62
N ALA A 107 10.43 4.96 7.38
CA ALA A 107 11.50 4.01 7.10
C ALA A 107 12.88 4.54 7.53
N VAL A 108 13.16 5.83 7.28
CA VAL A 108 14.42 6.47 7.68
C VAL A 108 14.46 6.76 9.17
N ALA A 109 13.32 7.18 9.75
CA ALA A 109 13.22 7.53 11.16
C ALA A 109 13.37 6.31 12.08
N PHE A 110 12.71 5.19 11.75
CA PHE A 110 12.57 4.05 12.66
C PHE A 110 13.31 2.79 12.21
N GLY A 111 13.66 2.68 10.91
CA GLY A 111 14.23 1.44 10.35
C GLY A 111 13.33 0.24 10.64
N ASP A 112 13.91 -0.89 11.03
CA ASP A 112 13.15 -2.11 11.33
C ASP A 112 12.26 -2.02 12.57
N ALA A 113 12.41 -0.98 13.41
CA ALA A 113 11.60 -0.84 14.62
C ALA A 113 10.11 -0.67 14.28
N ILE A 114 9.79 0.07 13.21
CA ILE A 114 8.38 0.21 12.77
C ILE A 114 7.83 -1.10 12.23
N LEU A 115 8.64 -1.93 11.56
CA LEU A 115 8.19 -3.23 11.07
C LEU A 115 7.82 -4.17 12.22
N ARG A 116 8.69 -4.26 13.24
CA ARG A 116 8.44 -5.08 14.44
C ARG A 116 7.24 -4.60 15.25
N ALA A 117 7.03 -3.28 15.29
CA ALA A 117 5.89 -2.69 15.98
C ALA A 117 4.55 -2.99 15.29
N LEU A 118 4.54 -3.07 13.95
CA LEU A 118 3.32 -3.26 13.17
C LEU A 118 2.90 -4.72 13.00
N GLU A 119 3.84 -5.66 13.08
CA GLU A 119 3.59 -7.10 12.89
C GLU A 119 2.50 -7.67 13.84
N PRO A 120 2.50 -7.36 15.15
CA PRO A 120 1.42 -7.76 16.07
C PRO A 120 0.03 -7.22 15.69
N HIS A 121 -0.04 -6.18 14.87
CA HIS A 121 -1.28 -5.53 14.43
C HIS A 121 -1.75 -5.98 13.04
N GLY A 122 -1.16 -7.07 12.52
CA GLY A 122 -1.57 -7.72 11.29
C GLY A 122 -1.04 -7.07 10.01
N ILE A 123 -0.01 -6.23 10.13
CA ILE A 123 0.73 -5.69 8.99
C ILE A 123 2.07 -6.43 8.89
N THR A 124 2.20 -7.31 7.91
CA THR A 124 3.31 -8.27 7.82
C THR A 124 4.20 -7.98 6.62
N TYR A 125 5.48 -8.35 6.74
CA TYR A 125 6.48 -8.18 5.70
C TYR A 125 7.16 -9.51 5.38
N THR A 126 7.30 -9.84 4.09
CA THR A 126 8.02 -11.04 3.63
C THR A 126 9.08 -10.70 2.60
N VAL A 127 10.18 -11.45 2.63
CA VAL A 127 11.21 -11.45 1.58
C VAL A 127 11.13 -12.79 0.87
N ASP A 128 10.60 -12.77 -0.34
CA ASP A 128 10.42 -13.94 -1.18
C ASP A 128 11.59 -14.00 -2.19
N GLY A 129 12.28 -15.13 -2.27
CA GLY A 129 13.38 -15.34 -3.23
C GLY A 129 12.88 -15.60 -4.66
N ASP A 130 11.62 -16.00 -4.82
CA ASP A 130 11.00 -16.36 -6.09
C ASP A 130 10.00 -15.30 -6.56
N GLU A 131 9.81 -15.20 -7.88
CA GLU A 131 8.81 -14.32 -8.48
C GLU A 131 7.39 -14.71 -8.02
N PRO A 132 6.64 -13.78 -7.39
CA PRO A 132 5.29 -14.08 -6.94
C PRO A 132 4.36 -14.42 -8.11
N LYS A 133 3.63 -15.53 -8.00
CA LYS A 133 2.62 -15.92 -9.00
C LYS A 133 1.43 -14.96 -8.93
N GLY A 134 1.11 -14.25 -10.01
CA GLY A 134 0.00 -13.29 -10.06
C GLY A 134 -0.05 -12.44 -11.33
N VAL A 135 -1.09 -11.60 -11.44
CA VAL A 135 -1.22 -10.61 -12.53
C VAL A 135 -0.50 -9.34 -12.12
N TRP A 136 0.52 -8.95 -12.89
CA TRP A 136 1.30 -7.74 -12.65
C TRP A 136 0.79 -6.60 -13.52
N PHE A 137 0.48 -5.46 -12.90
CA PHE A 137 0.32 -4.20 -13.62
C PHE A 137 1.67 -3.48 -13.60
N SER A 138 2.39 -3.54 -14.72
CA SER A 138 3.60 -2.73 -14.92
C SER A 138 3.16 -1.28 -15.13
N LEU A 139 3.49 -0.40 -14.19
CA LEU A 139 3.53 1.02 -14.52
C LEU A 139 4.66 1.22 -15.55
N PRO A 140 4.48 2.10 -16.56
CA PRO A 140 5.55 2.40 -17.50
C PRO A 140 6.77 2.89 -16.72
N LYS A 141 7.97 2.42 -17.10
CA LYS A 141 9.22 2.87 -16.50
C LYS A 141 9.27 4.40 -16.61
N ILE A 142 9.27 5.09 -15.47
CA ILE A 142 9.55 6.51 -15.44
C ILE A 142 11.02 6.64 -15.87
N ALA A 143 11.25 7.26 -17.02
CA ALA A 143 12.59 7.51 -17.51
C ALA A 143 13.37 8.28 -16.44
N LYS A 144 14.53 7.75 -16.02
CA LYS A 144 15.45 8.48 -15.16
C LYS A 144 15.80 9.78 -15.89
N THR A 145 15.51 10.91 -15.23
CA THR A 145 15.94 12.25 -15.67
C THR A 145 17.40 12.45 -15.31
#